data_AF-A0A3P6QIK0-F1
#
_entry.id   AF-A0A3P6QIK0-F1
#
_cell.length_a   1.000
_cell.length_b   1.000
_cell.length_c   1.000
_cell.angle_alpha   90.00
_cell.angle_beta   90.00
_cell.angle_gamma   90.00
#
_symmetry.space_group_name_H-M   'P 1'
#
loop_
_entity.id
_entity.type
_entity.pdbx_description
1 polymer ?
#
loop_
_entity_poly.entity_id
_entity_poly.type
_entity_poly.pdbx_seq_one_letter_code
_entity_poly.pdbx_strand_id
1 'polypeptide(L)'
;MAFAEQWKNNLEKFDFAISFSSIEHSGLGRYGDNIDPNGDLREVTKIWCLLRKGGLFFLGVPRGEDALKYNRHRYYGRMRLAMVMTGFEWLATYREDRPYSVYPSREDYETVDMLNHDLFVLKKL
;
A
#
# COMPACT_ATOMS: atom_id res chain seq x y z
N MET A 1 -0.45 14.69 -17.03
CA MET A 1 -1.06 13.62 -17.85
C MET A 1 -0.02 12.82 -18.63
N ALA A 2 1.03 13.45 -19.19
CA ALA A 2 2.08 12.77 -19.96
C ALA A 2 2.68 11.49 -19.33
N PHE A 3 2.96 11.46 -18.02
CA PHE A 3 3.48 10.25 -17.36
C PHE A 3 2.52 9.07 -17.43
N ALA A 4 1.24 9.32 -17.11
CA ALA A 4 0.20 8.30 -17.11
C ALA A 4 -0.14 7.84 -18.53
N GLU A 5 -0.13 8.75 -19.51
CA GLU A 5 -0.34 8.43 -20.92
C GLU A 5 0.81 7.57 -21.49
N GLN A 6 2.03 7.81 -21.03
CA GLN A 6 3.23 7.10 -21.47
C GLN A 6 3.62 5.93 -20.55
N TRP A 7 2.69 5.39 -19.75
CA TRP A 7 2.98 4.34 -18.76
C TRP A 7 3.72 3.12 -19.34
N LYS A 8 3.46 2.76 -20.61
CA LYS A 8 4.15 1.69 -21.32
C LYS A 8 5.66 1.94 -21.44
N ASN A 9 6.07 3.19 -21.63
CA ASN A 9 7.47 3.58 -21.69
C ASN A 9 8.14 3.56 -20.32
N ASN A 10 7.37 3.40 -19.25
CA ASN A 10 7.83 3.49 -17.85
C ASN A 10 7.83 2.12 -17.16
N LEU A 11 7.47 1.06 -17.88
CA LEU A 11 7.51 -0.32 -17.37
C LEU A 11 8.93 -0.72 -16.97
N GLU A 12 9.04 -1.25 -15.76
CA GLU A 12 10.28 -1.78 -15.20
C GLU A 12 11.48 -0.81 -15.17
N LYS A 13 11.21 0.51 -15.07
CA LYS A 13 12.25 1.55 -15.08
C LYS A 13 12.59 2.12 -13.70
N PHE A 14 11.78 1.84 -12.68
CA PHE A 14 11.96 2.45 -11.36
C PHE A 14 12.68 1.49 -10.41
N ASP A 15 13.74 1.99 -9.78
CA ASP A 15 14.46 1.27 -8.71
C ASP A 15 13.63 1.17 -7.44
N PHE A 16 12.83 2.20 -7.16
CA PHE A 16 11.92 2.22 -6.01
C PHE A 16 10.69 3.09 -6.24
N ALA A 17 9.66 2.85 -5.43
CA ALA A 17 8.43 3.64 -5.35
C ALA A 17 8.07 3.86 -3.88
N ILE A 18 7.42 4.98 -3.59
CA ILE A 18 7.00 5.34 -2.23
C ILE A 18 5.54 5.80 -2.31
N SER A 19 4.70 5.26 -1.44
CA SER A 19 3.35 5.75 -1.22
C SER A 19 3.08 5.76 0.27
N PHE A 20 2.72 6.91 0.81
CA PHE A 20 2.40 7.05 2.24
C PHE A 20 1.08 7.81 2.36
N SER A 21 0.12 7.21 3.06
CA SER A 21 -1.22 7.75 3.25
C SER A 21 -1.87 8.24 1.94
N SER A 22 -2.03 7.33 0.98
CA SER A 22 -2.62 7.62 -0.33
C SER A 22 -3.43 6.45 -0.86
N ILE A 23 -2.84 5.25 -0.88
CA ILE A 23 -3.47 4.03 -1.45
C ILE A 23 -4.73 3.63 -0.70
N GLU A 24 -4.81 3.89 0.59
CA GLU A 24 -5.99 3.61 1.42
C GLU A 24 -7.25 4.35 0.97
N HIS A 25 -7.11 5.40 0.15
CA HIS A 25 -8.22 6.19 -0.36
C HIS A 25 -8.75 5.72 -1.72
N SER A 26 -7.94 4.97 -2.47
CA SER A 26 -8.21 4.68 -3.90
C SER A 26 -9.49 3.87 -4.12
N GLY A 27 -10.39 4.36 -4.97
CA GLY A 27 -11.64 3.69 -5.31
C GLY A 27 -12.76 3.85 -4.27
N LEU A 28 -12.61 4.78 -3.34
CA LEU A 28 -13.65 5.09 -2.36
C LEU A 28 -14.56 6.24 -2.79
N GLY A 29 -14.26 6.92 -3.91
CA GLY A 29 -15.03 8.06 -4.40
C GLY A 29 -14.87 9.34 -3.58
N ARG A 30 -13.92 9.36 -2.64
CA ARG A 30 -13.62 10.53 -1.79
C ARG A 30 -13.21 11.75 -2.61
N TYR A 31 -12.47 11.51 -3.70
CA TYR A 31 -11.86 12.55 -4.51
C TYR A 31 -12.53 12.70 -5.88
N GLY A 32 -13.77 12.19 -6.01
CA GLY A 32 -14.49 12.16 -7.29
C GLY A 32 -14.05 11.02 -8.22
N ASP A 33 -13.19 10.12 -7.73
CA ASP A 33 -12.87 8.86 -8.39
C ASP A 33 -14.10 7.95 -8.48
N ASN A 34 -14.13 7.08 -9.50
CA ASN A 34 -15.18 6.06 -9.56
C ASN A 34 -15.03 5.11 -8.37
N ILE A 35 -16.17 4.71 -7.78
CA ILE A 35 -16.17 3.71 -6.71
C ILE A 35 -15.68 2.38 -7.29
N ASP A 36 -14.59 1.89 -6.70
CA ASP A 36 -13.94 0.63 -7.04
C ASP A 36 -13.46 -0.02 -5.73
N PRO A 37 -14.13 -1.09 -5.25
CA PRO A 37 -13.71 -1.81 -4.07
C PRO A 37 -12.25 -2.27 -4.12
N ASN A 38 -11.69 -2.49 -5.31
CA ASN A 38 -10.31 -2.93 -5.56
C ASN A 38 -9.38 -1.81 -6.05
N GLY A 39 -9.76 -0.54 -5.88
CA GLY A 39 -8.97 0.61 -6.34
C GLY A 39 -7.54 0.62 -5.77
N ASP A 40 -7.37 0.37 -4.47
CA ASP A 40 -6.07 0.22 -3.82
C ASP A 40 -5.22 -0.90 -4.43
N LEU A 41 -5.80 -2.08 -4.66
CA LEU A 41 -5.10 -3.20 -5.30
C LEU A 41 -4.63 -2.83 -6.72
N ARG A 42 -5.46 -2.10 -7.47
CA ARG A 42 -5.12 -1.63 -8.82
C ARG A 42 -4.00 -0.61 -8.79
N GLU A 43 -4.00 0.33 -7.86
CA GLU A 43 -2.90 1.29 -7.73
C GLU A 43 -1.57 0.60 -7.38
N VAL A 44 -1.60 -0.36 -6.46
CA VAL A 44 -0.41 -1.17 -6.12
C VAL A 44 0.07 -2.00 -7.32
N THR A 45 -0.85 -2.56 -8.10
CA THR A 45 -0.52 -3.31 -9.33
C THR A 45 0.17 -2.41 -10.36
N LYS A 46 -0.28 -1.15 -10.53
CA LYS A 46 0.40 -0.19 -11.42
C LYS A 46 1.82 0.07 -10.95
N ILE A 47 2.02 0.28 -9.64
CA ILE A 47 3.36 0.45 -9.05
C ILE A 47 4.22 -0.78 -9.34
N TRP A 48 3.70 -1.98 -9.15
CA TRP A 48 4.40 -3.23 -9.45
C TRP A 48 4.85 -3.32 -10.93
N CYS A 49 4.01 -2.90 -11.87
CA CYS A 49 4.37 -2.86 -13.30
C CYS A 49 5.50 -1.87 -13.62
N LEU A 50 5.55 -0.74 -12.91
CA LEU A 50 6.56 0.31 -13.13
C LEU A 50 7.91 -0.04 -12.49
N LEU A 51 7.90 -0.74 -11.36
CA LEU A 51 9.12 -1.18 -10.68
C LEU A 51 9.89 -2.19 -11.52
N ARG A 52 11.22 -2.06 -11.57
CA ARG A 52 12.09 -3.12 -12.08
C ARG A 52 12.02 -4.34 -11.16
N LYS A 53 12.36 -5.54 -11.67
CA LYS A 53 12.55 -6.72 -10.82
C LYS A 53 13.57 -6.45 -9.70
N GLY A 54 13.23 -6.80 -8.47
CA GLY A 54 14.04 -6.49 -7.29
C GLY A 54 13.97 -5.03 -6.82
N GLY A 55 13.17 -4.18 -7.48
CA GLY A 55 12.90 -2.81 -7.04
C GLY A 55 12.11 -2.78 -5.73
N LEU A 56 12.24 -1.68 -4.98
CA LEU A 56 11.65 -1.53 -3.66
C LEU A 56 10.34 -0.74 -3.70
N PHE A 57 9.37 -1.16 -2.91
CA PHE A 57 8.15 -0.41 -2.66
C PHE A 57 8.00 -0.12 -1.17
N PHE A 58 7.96 1.16 -0.84
CA PHE A 58 7.73 1.65 0.51
C PHE A 58 6.26 2.04 0.63
N LEU A 59 5.47 1.18 1.30
CA LEU A 59 4.02 1.31 1.44
C LEU A 59 3.66 1.70 2.87
N GLY A 60 3.21 2.94 3.07
CA GLY A 60 2.69 3.44 4.33
C GLY A 60 1.18 3.51 4.32
N VAL A 61 0.53 2.65 5.10
CA VAL A 61 -0.94 2.55 5.17
C VAL A 61 -1.44 2.37 6.60
N PRO A 62 -2.71 2.72 6.90
CA PRO A 62 -3.28 2.49 8.22
C PRO A 62 -3.40 1.00 8.50
N ARG A 63 -2.79 0.53 9.59
CA ARG A 63 -3.01 -0.84 10.08
C ARG A 63 -4.24 -0.90 10.99
N GLY A 64 -4.89 -2.06 11.01
CA GLY A 64 -6.02 -2.32 11.90
C GLY A 64 -6.73 -3.61 11.53
N GLU A 65 -7.92 -3.85 12.07
CA GLU A 65 -8.82 -4.86 11.51
C GLU A 65 -9.23 -4.45 10.08
N ASP A 66 -9.38 -5.43 9.18
CA ASP A 66 -9.79 -5.18 7.79
C ASP A 66 -11.15 -4.45 7.76
N ALA A 67 -11.12 -3.15 7.46
CA ALA A 67 -12.30 -2.29 7.60
C ALA A 67 -12.27 -1.09 6.64
N LEU A 68 -13.45 -0.51 6.41
CA LEU A 68 -13.63 0.75 5.70
C LEU A 68 -14.18 1.81 6.65
N LYS A 69 -13.58 3.00 6.67
CA LYS A 69 -14.17 4.18 7.30
C LYS A 69 -15.00 4.96 6.28
N TYR A 70 -16.13 4.39 5.86
CA TYR A 70 -16.95 4.91 4.76
C TYR A 70 -16.06 5.24 3.53
N ASN A 71 -16.21 6.42 2.92
CA ASN A 71 -15.36 6.89 1.84
C ASN A 71 -14.07 7.57 2.32
N ARG A 72 -13.75 7.54 3.62
CA ARG A 72 -12.55 8.19 4.14
C ARG A 72 -11.32 7.38 3.77
N HIS A 73 -11.18 6.15 4.26
CA HIS A 73 -9.99 5.32 4.04
C HIS A 73 -10.25 3.85 4.38
N ARG A 74 -9.33 2.97 3.98
CA ARG A 74 -9.24 1.57 4.42
C ARG A 74 -8.31 1.42 5.61
N TYR A 75 -8.63 0.48 6.49
CA TYR A 75 -7.69 -0.13 7.42
C TYR A 75 -7.23 -1.46 6.83
N TYR A 76 -5.93 -1.70 6.87
CA TYR A 76 -5.31 -2.90 6.35
C TYR A 76 -5.09 -3.89 7.48
N GLY A 77 -5.98 -4.87 7.54
CA GLY A 77 -5.83 -6.05 8.36
C GLY A 77 -5.12 -7.16 7.61
N ARG A 78 -5.03 -8.33 8.26
CA ARG A 78 -4.26 -9.47 7.77
C ARG A 78 -4.68 -9.89 6.35
N MET A 79 -5.96 -9.76 6.01
CA MET A 79 -6.46 -10.20 4.70
C MET A 79 -6.17 -9.18 3.62
N ARG A 80 -6.55 -7.91 3.82
CA ARG A 80 -6.35 -6.89 2.78
C ARG A 80 -4.87 -6.55 2.60
N LEU A 81 -4.09 -6.56 3.68
CA LEU A 81 -2.64 -6.37 3.61
C LEU A 81 -1.97 -7.46 2.78
N ALA A 82 -2.32 -8.73 2.99
CA ALA A 82 -1.82 -9.84 2.19
C ALA A 82 -2.17 -9.68 0.70
N MET A 83 -3.40 -9.23 0.38
CA MET A 83 -3.80 -8.95 -1.00
C MET A 83 -2.95 -7.84 -1.62
N VAL A 84 -2.79 -6.70 -0.93
CA VAL A 84 -1.97 -5.57 -1.42
C VAL A 84 -0.51 -5.96 -1.63
N MET A 85 0.04 -6.81 -0.76
CA MET A 85 1.45 -7.24 -0.86
C MET A 85 1.69 -8.35 -1.89
N THR A 86 0.66 -8.78 -2.63
CA THR A 86 0.80 -9.84 -3.63
C THR A 86 1.84 -9.47 -4.69
N GLY A 87 2.76 -10.41 -4.97
CA GLY A 87 3.84 -10.20 -5.94
C GLY A 87 5.09 -9.50 -5.37
N PHE A 88 5.12 -9.27 -4.05
CA PHE A 88 6.28 -8.73 -3.34
C PHE A 88 6.79 -9.69 -2.25
N GLU A 89 8.08 -9.60 -1.97
CA GLU A 89 8.70 -10.11 -0.74
C GLU A 89 8.64 -9.01 0.34
N TRP A 90 8.16 -9.34 1.53
CA TRP A 90 8.11 -8.42 2.66
C TRP A 90 9.44 -8.44 3.43
N LEU A 91 10.19 -7.35 3.37
CA LEU A 91 11.53 -7.25 3.95
C LEU A 91 11.53 -6.72 5.38
N ALA A 92 10.72 -5.69 5.66
CA ALA A 92 10.70 -5.03 6.95
C ALA A 92 9.40 -4.24 7.17
N THR A 93 9.09 -3.96 8.43
CA THR A 93 8.06 -3.00 8.84
C THR A 93 8.67 -2.00 9.81
N TYR A 94 8.33 -0.72 9.66
CA TYR A 94 8.74 0.36 10.56
C TYR A 94 7.51 1.05 11.14
N ARG A 95 7.65 1.54 12.36
CA ARG A 95 6.58 2.22 13.12
C ARG A 95 7.12 3.49 13.74
N GLU A 96 6.31 4.55 13.66
CA GLU A 96 6.55 5.81 14.37
C GLU A 96 7.97 6.35 14.08
N ASP A 97 8.70 6.70 15.13
CA ASP A 97 10.08 7.19 15.13
C ASP A 97 11.11 6.07 15.41
N ARG A 98 10.70 4.80 15.41
CA ARG A 98 11.60 3.69 15.74
C ARG A 98 12.64 3.48 14.63
N PRO A 99 13.95 3.44 14.95
CA PRO A 99 15.00 3.27 13.96
C PRO A 99 15.22 1.80 13.54
N TYR A 100 14.51 0.85 14.15
CA TYR A 100 14.63 -0.59 13.89
C TYR A 100 13.32 -1.18 13.36
N SER A 101 13.45 -2.25 12.58
CA SER A 101 12.28 -2.97 12.07
C SER A 101 11.53 -3.70 13.19
N VAL A 102 10.23 -3.83 13.01
CA VAL A 102 9.35 -4.57 13.91
C VAL A 102 8.69 -5.72 13.16
N TYR A 103 8.43 -6.81 13.87
CA TYR A 103 7.57 -7.88 13.39
C TYR A 103 6.15 -7.63 13.91
N PRO A 104 5.15 -7.52 13.02
CA PRO A 104 3.77 -7.35 13.45
C PRO A 104 3.27 -8.57 14.24
N SER A 105 2.53 -8.30 15.31
CA SER A 105 1.82 -9.32 16.07
C SER A 105 0.38 -9.45 15.59
N ARG A 106 -0.35 -10.43 16.14
CA ARG A 106 -1.77 -10.61 15.81
C ARG A 106 -2.59 -9.41 16.28
N GLU A 107 -2.30 -8.94 17.49
CA GLU A 107 -3.01 -7.86 18.20
C GLU A 107 -2.94 -6.53 17.43
N ASP A 108 -1.90 -6.34 16.61
CA ASP A 108 -1.75 -5.15 15.76
C ASP A 108 -2.89 -4.97 14.75
N TYR A 109 -3.64 -6.04 14.45
CA TYR A 109 -4.70 -6.09 13.44
C TYR A 109 -6.08 -6.43 14.02
N GLU A 110 -6.30 -6.22 15.32
CA GLU A 110 -7.58 -6.53 16.01
C GLU A 110 -8.39 -5.28 16.36
N THR A 111 -7.94 -4.07 15.99
CA THR A 111 -8.63 -2.82 16.33
C THR A 111 -8.67 -1.83 15.16
N VAL A 112 -9.62 -0.90 15.17
CA VAL A 112 -9.84 0.11 14.11
C VAL A 112 -9.77 1.56 14.66
N ASP A 113 -9.48 1.72 15.95
CA ASP A 113 -9.68 3.00 16.64
C ASP A 113 -8.53 3.98 16.53
N MET A 114 -7.31 3.50 16.27
CA MET A 114 -6.13 4.33 16.14
C MET A 114 -5.69 4.35 14.68
N LEU A 115 -5.60 5.53 14.05
CA LEU A 115 -5.14 5.67 12.66
C LEU A 115 -3.60 5.48 12.55
N ASN A 116 -3.12 4.39 13.14
CA ASN A 116 -1.71 4.06 13.21
C ASN A 116 -1.26 3.58 11.84
N HIS A 117 -0.21 4.21 11.31
CA HIS A 117 0.38 3.82 10.05
C HIS A 117 1.61 2.96 10.30
N ASP A 118 1.69 1.86 9.57
CA ASP A 118 2.92 1.06 9.47
C ASP A 118 3.51 1.31 8.09
N LEU A 119 4.85 1.42 8.03
CA LEU A 119 5.60 1.49 6.78
C LEU A 119 6.14 0.10 6.45
N PHE A 120 5.63 -0.49 5.38
CA PHE A 120 6.08 -1.78 4.86
C PHE A 120 7.13 -1.57 3.77
N VAL A 121 8.26 -2.26 3.89
CA VAL A 121 9.30 -2.32 2.86
C VAL A 121 9.14 -3.63 2.09
N LEU A 122 8.80 -3.50 0.81
CA LEU A 122 8.45 -4.60 -0.08
C LEU A 122 9.44 -4.65 -1.24
N LYS A 123 9.84 -5.85 -1.67
CA LYS A 123 10.71 -6.05 -2.85
C LYS A 123 9.94 -6.75 -3.95
N LYS A 124 9.91 -6.19 -5.15
CA LYS A 124 9.27 -6.84 -6.31
C LYS A 124 9.96 -8.17 -6.62
N LEU A 125 9.17 -9.24 -6.72
CA LEU A 125 9.62 -10.60 -7.09
C LEU A 125 9.97 -10.72 -8.57
#